data_AF-A0A6P0VAU5-F1
#
_entry.id   AF-A0A6P0VAU5-F1
#
_cell.length_a   1.000
_cell.length_b   1.000
_cell.length_c   1.000
_cell.angle_alpha   90.00
_cell.angle_beta   90.00
_cell.angle_gamma   90.00
#
_symmetry.space_group_name_H-M   'P 1'
#
loop_
_entity.id
_entity.type
_entity.pdbx_description
1 polymer ?
#
loop_
_entity_poly.entity_id
_entity_poly.type
_entity_poly.pdbx_seq_one_letter_code
_entity_poly.pdbx_strand_id
1 'polypeptide(L)'
;MSDYLQWYQANLQTLRKATGYIRKYLESRLDDQEPIALEWEDLDESSTIAELCRTFDLSPFERDILLLCAAVELDPMLGDTALTAAMRYT
;
A
#
# COMPACT_ATOMS: atom_id res chain seq x y z
N MET A 1 6.31 -6.36 27.81
CA MET A 1 6.98 -5.33 27.00
C MET A 1 7.45 -5.87 25.62
N SER A 2 7.70 -7.18 25.48
CA SER A 2 8.11 -7.81 24.22
C SER A 2 7.03 -7.80 23.12
N ASP A 3 5.79 -8.15 23.48
CA ASP A 3 4.73 -8.43 22.49
C ASP A 3 4.27 -7.19 21.73
N TYR A 4 4.21 -6.03 22.39
CA TYR A 4 3.84 -4.76 21.74
C TYR A 4 4.89 -4.33 20.70
N LEU A 5 6.18 -4.49 21.00
CA LEU A 5 7.25 -4.14 20.06
C LEU A 5 7.26 -5.10 18.87
N GLN A 6 7.04 -6.40 19.12
CA GLN A 6 6.96 -7.41 18.07
C GLN A 6 5.76 -7.16 17.15
N TRP A 7 4.60 -6.85 17.73
CA TRP A 7 3.41 -6.45 16.98
C TRP A 7 3.66 -5.18 16.15
N TYR A 8 4.24 -4.14 16.76
CA TYR A 8 4.52 -2.88 16.07
C TYR A 8 5.47 -3.09 14.87
N GLN A 9 6.50 -3.93 15.04
CA GLN A 9 7.42 -4.29 13.97
C GLN A 9 6.71 -5.05 12.84
N ALA A 10 5.91 -6.08 13.17
CA ALA A 10 5.15 -6.83 12.18
C ALA A 10 4.19 -5.90 11.40
N ASN A 11 3.46 -5.05 12.13
CA ASN A 11 2.55 -4.07 11.55
C ASN A 11 3.25 -3.11 10.57
N LEU A 12 4.40 -2.58 10.97
CA LEU A 12 5.20 -1.69 10.11
C LEU A 12 5.75 -2.42 8.88
N GLN A 13 6.19 -3.67 9.03
CA GLN A 13 6.68 -4.47 7.91
C GLN A 13 5.55 -4.74 6.90
N THR A 14 4.34 -5.05 7.38
CA THR A 14 3.17 -5.24 6.53
C THR A 14 2.82 -3.96 5.78
N LEU A 15 2.80 -2.81 6.45
CA LEU A 15 2.55 -1.53 5.80
C LEU A 15 3.61 -1.23 4.72
N ARG A 16 4.90 -1.43 5.02
CA ARG A 16 6.00 -1.22 4.07
C ARG A 16 5.91 -2.12 2.85
N LYS A 17 5.55 -3.39 3.04
CA LYS A 17 5.29 -4.31 1.92
C LYS A 17 4.15 -3.75 1.07
N ALA A 18 3.00 -3.49 1.68
CA ALA A 18 1.80 -3.02 1.00
C ALA A 18 2.03 -1.72 0.21
N THR A 19 2.69 -0.71 0.79
CA THR A 19 3.04 0.53 0.08
C THR A 19 4.09 0.30 -1.01
N GLY A 20 4.99 -0.67 -0.83
CA GLY A 20 5.91 -1.11 -1.87
C GLY A 20 5.23 -1.71 -3.10
N TYR A 21 4.09 -2.38 -2.94
CA TYR A 21 3.29 -2.84 -4.08
C TYR A 21 2.64 -1.67 -4.83
N ILE A 22 2.13 -0.64 -4.12
CA ILE A 22 1.60 0.57 -4.77
C ILE A 22 2.67 1.26 -5.61
N ARG A 23 3.90 1.37 -5.08
CA ARG A 23 5.03 1.89 -5.85
C ARG A 23 5.23 1.11 -7.14
N LYS A 24 5.37 -0.21 -7.06
CA LYS A 24 5.58 -1.07 -8.24
C LYS A 24 4.42 -0.94 -9.23
N TYR A 25 3.18 -0.88 -8.75
CA TYR A 25 2.01 -0.69 -9.58
C TYR A 25 2.09 0.62 -10.38
N LEU A 26 2.44 1.73 -9.73
CA LEU A 26 2.58 3.04 -10.37
C LEU A 26 3.76 3.07 -11.35
N GLU A 27 4.91 2.51 -10.96
CA GLU A 27 6.09 2.40 -11.82
C GLU A 27 5.78 1.59 -13.09
N SER A 28 5.16 0.41 -12.96
CA SER A 28 4.72 -0.38 -14.12
C SER A 28 3.77 0.39 -15.02
N ARG A 29 2.81 1.15 -14.46
CA ARG A 29 1.90 2.00 -15.24
C ARG A 29 2.60 3.14 -15.97
N LEU A 30 3.69 3.67 -15.42
CA LEU A 30 4.49 4.72 -16.05
C LEU A 30 5.41 4.15 -17.14
N ASP A 31 5.88 2.92 -16.96
CA ASP A 31 6.72 2.21 -17.92
C ASP A 31 5.92 1.45 -19.00
N ASP A 32 4.60 1.66 -19.08
CA ASP A 32 3.66 0.96 -19.97
C ASP A 32 3.72 -0.58 -19.85
N GLN A 33 4.05 -1.06 -18.65
CA GLN A 33 4.06 -2.48 -18.29
C GLN A 33 2.74 -2.89 -17.64
N GLU A 34 2.41 -4.18 -17.74
CA GLU A 34 1.26 -4.73 -17.04
C GLU A 34 1.50 -4.66 -15.52
N PRO A 35 0.63 -4.00 -14.76
CA PRO A 35 0.83 -3.84 -13.34
C PRO A 35 0.65 -5.17 -12.62
N ILE A 36 1.55 -5.46 -11.68
CA ILE A 36 1.40 -6.61 -10.79
C ILE A 36 0.40 -6.23 -9.70
N ALA A 37 -0.75 -6.89 -9.69
CA ALA A 37 -1.73 -6.73 -8.61
C ALA A 37 -1.16 -7.23 -7.28
N LEU A 38 -1.50 -6.56 -6.19
CA LEU A 38 -1.18 -7.02 -4.85
C LEU A 38 -2.03 -8.27 -4.53
N GLU A 39 -1.39 -9.43 -4.37
CA GLU A 39 -2.01 -10.59 -3.75
C GLU A 39 -2.05 -10.38 -2.23
N TRP A 40 -3.26 -10.22 -1.68
CA TRP A 40 -3.45 -9.85 -0.26
C TRP A 40 -3.07 -10.98 0.72
N GLU A 41 -3.06 -12.22 0.24
CA GLU A 41 -2.67 -13.42 1.00
C GLU A 41 -1.22 -13.34 1.52
N ASP A 42 -0.39 -12.45 0.94
CA ASP A 42 0.99 -12.21 1.36
C ASP A 42 1.12 -11.27 2.58
N LEU A 43 0.03 -10.67 3.04
CA LEU A 43 0.03 -9.69 4.13
C LEU A 43 -0.47 -10.29 5.43
N ASP A 44 0.13 -9.83 6.54
CA ASP A 44 -0.24 -10.29 7.88
C ASP A 44 -1.68 -9.85 8.21
N GLU A 45 -2.58 -10.81 8.34
CA GLU A 45 -3.99 -10.60 8.68
C GLU A 45 -4.18 -9.93 10.04
N SER A 46 -3.19 -9.97 10.94
CA SER A 46 -3.22 -9.32 12.25
C SER A 46 -2.78 -7.86 12.22
N SER A 47 -2.38 -7.35 11.05
CA SER A 47 -1.96 -5.95 10.89
C SER A 47 -3.13 -4.96 11.01
N THR A 48 -2.79 -3.73 11.36
CA THR A 48 -3.73 -2.59 11.43
C THR A 48 -4.40 -2.35 10.09
N ILE A 49 -3.66 -2.47 8.97
CA ILE A 49 -4.26 -2.28 7.64
C ILE A 49 -5.26 -3.38 7.32
N ALA A 50 -4.99 -4.64 7.68
CA ALA A 50 -5.94 -5.73 7.53
C ALA A 50 -7.18 -5.54 8.41
N GLU A 51 -6.99 -5.07 9.64
CA GLU A 51 -8.10 -4.77 10.53
C GLU A 51 -8.96 -3.60 10.03
N LEU A 52 -8.35 -2.54 9.49
CA LEU A 52 -9.08 -1.43 8.88
C LEU A 52 -9.90 -1.92 7.67
N CYS A 53 -9.32 -2.73 6.80
CA CYS A 53 -10.03 -3.28 5.65
C CYS A 53 -11.25 -4.11 6.09
N ARG A 54 -11.11 -4.98 7.09
CA ARG A 54 -12.24 -5.76 7.62
C ARG A 54 -13.28 -4.90 8.32
N THR A 55 -12.85 -3.96 9.15
CA THR A 55 -13.73 -3.12 9.97
C THR A 55 -14.63 -2.25 9.10
N PHE A 56 -14.08 -1.72 8.00
CA PHE A 56 -14.80 -0.85 7.08
C PHE A 56 -15.31 -1.57 5.83
N ASP A 57 -15.17 -2.89 5.75
CA ASP A 57 -15.54 -3.72 4.59
C ASP A 57 -15.00 -3.16 3.26
N LEU A 58 -13.72 -2.75 3.27
CA LEU A 58 -13.10 -2.11 2.13
C LEU A 58 -12.93 -3.10 0.97
N SER A 59 -13.39 -2.70 -0.21
CA SER A 59 -13.06 -3.37 -1.46
C SER A 59 -11.55 -3.28 -1.76
N PRO A 60 -11.01 -4.15 -2.62
CA PRO A 60 -9.61 -4.06 -3.06
C PRO A 60 -9.23 -2.68 -3.61
N PHE A 61 -10.17 -2.02 -4.30
CA PHE A 61 -9.97 -0.67 -4.82
C PHE A 61 -9.84 0.38 -3.71
N GLU A 62 -10.76 0.40 -2.74
CA GLU A 62 -10.74 1.36 -1.63
C GLU A 62 -9.50 1.19 -0.75
N ARG A 63 -9.10 -0.06 -0.53
CA ARG A 63 -7.84 -0.40 0.13
C ARG A 63 -6.63 0.14 -0.63
N ASP A 64 -6.57 -0.04 -1.93
CA ASP A 64 -5.44 0.44 -2.73
C ASP A 64 -5.37 1.98 -2.74
N ILE A 65 -6.51 2.67 -2.68
CA ILE A 65 -6.57 4.12 -2.42
C ILE A 65 -5.99 4.46 -1.04
N LEU A 66 -6.42 3.77 0.01
CA LEU A 66 -5.89 4.00 1.37
C LEU A 66 -4.37 3.80 1.42
N LEU A 67 -3.88 2.74 0.80
CA LEU A 67 -2.45 2.44 0.71
C LEU A 67 -1.71 3.50 -0.11
N LEU A 68 -2.30 3.98 -1.21
CA LEU A 68 -1.72 5.07 -2.01
C LEU A 68 -1.56 6.34 -1.17
N CYS A 69 -2.59 6.76 -0.44
CA CYS A 69 -2.52 7.92 0.46
C CYS A 69 -1.40 7.74 1.50
N ALA A 70 -1.39 6.61 2.19
CA ALA A 70 -0.35 6.32 3.19
C ALA A 70 1.05 6.30 2.57
N ALA A 71 1.21 5.75 1.38
CA ALA A 71 2.49 5.65 0.70
C ALA A 71 3.04 7.04 0.30
N VAL A 72 2.19 7.91 -0.22
CA VAL A 72 2.54 9.29 -0.61
C VAL A 72 2.88 10.16 0.62
N GLU A 73 2.16 10.00 1.72
CA GLU A 73 2.42 10.75 2.96
C GLU A 73 3.72 10.31 3.67
N LEU A 74 4.08 9.03 3.55
CA LEU A 74 5.29 8.47 4.18
C LEU A 74 6.55 8.61 3.31
N ASP A 75 6.41 8.68 1.99
CA ASP A 75 7.52 8.78 1.05
C ASP A 75 7.26 9.86 -0.02
N PRO A 76 7.88 11.04 0.12
CA PRO A 76 7.71 12.14 -0.84
C PRO A 76 8.07 11.79 -2.28
N MET A 77 9.04 10.90 -2.52
CA MET A 77 9.43 10.51 -3.88
C MET A 77 8.34 9.68 -4.55
N LEU A 78 7.63 8.85 -3.77
CA LEU A 78 6.45 8.16 -4.27
C LEU A 78 5.28 9.12 -4.54
N GLY A 79 5.18 10.20 -3.75
CA GLY A 79 4.27 11.31 -4.02
C GLY A 79 4.42 11.88 -5.42
N ASP A 80 5.66 12.18 -5.83
CA ASP A 80 5.95 12.68 -7.16
C ASP A 80 5.58 11.67 -8.26
N THR A 81 5.86 10.37 -8.04
CA THR A 81 5.47 9.29 -8.96
C THR A 81 3.95 9.19 -9.10
N ALA A 82 3.21 9.23 -8.00
CA ALA A 82 1.75 9.15 -7.98
C ALA A 82 1.12 10.35 -8.70
N LEU A 83 1.64 11.56 -8.46
CA LEU A 83 1.17 12.78 -9.13
C LEU A 83 1.42 12.70 -10.64
N THR A 84 2.59 12.23 -11.04
CA THR A 84 2.95 12.04 -12.46
C THR A 84 2.03 11.02 -13.13
N ALA A 85 1.75 9.90 -12.45
CA ALA A 85 0.83 8.89 -12.95
C ALA A 85 -0.58 9.47 -13.11
N ALA A 86 -1.08 10.22 -12.12
CA ALA A 86 -2.40 10.85 -12.19
C ALA A 86 -2.53 11.79 -13.39
N MET A 87 -1.54 12.66 -13.62
CA MET A 87 -1.52 13.61 -14.75
C MET A 87 -1.49 12.93 -16.13
N ARG A 88 -0.98 11.70 -16.24
CA ARG A 88 -0.91 10.97 -17.51
C ARG A 88 -2.26 10.39 -17.94
N TYR A 89 -3.17 10.15 -17.00
CA TYR A 89 -4.44 9.46 -17.23
C TYR A 89 -5.69 10.33 -17.01
N THR A 90 -5.52 11.65 -16.79
CA THR A 90 -6.58 12.68 -16.81
C THR A 90 -6.60 13.44 -18.13
#